data_AF-A0AAV3JY92-F1
#
_entry.id   AF-A0AAV3JY92-F1
#
_cell.length_a   1.000
_cell.length_b   1.000
_cell.length_c   1.000
_cell.angle_alpha   90.00
_cell.angle_beta   90.00
_cell.angle_gamma   90.00
#
_symmetry.space_group_name_H-M   'P 1'
#
loop_
_entity.id
_entity.type
_entity.pdbx_description
1 polymer ?
#
loop_
_entity_poly.entity_id
_entity_poly.type
_entity_poly.pdbx_seq_one_letter_code
_entity_poly.pdbx_strand_id
1 'polypeptide(L)'
;MMSLADISALHNLVIHIFVAGAILGFILSGFFKTLLNMWAYRFERPKRIKTDTGFLYFWRGKYYPLEQRNKFIEEHRKKYEHLFPDY
;
A
#
# COMPACT_ATOMS: atom_id res chain seq x y z
N MET A 1 -37.68 33.61 -15.76
CA MET A 1 -36.51 33.60 -16.66
C MET A 1 -35.29 33.65 -15.77
N MET A 2 -34.38 32.68 -15.87
CA MET A 2 -33.19 32.61 -15.00
C MET A 2 -32.27 33.80 -15.33
N SER A 3 -31.73 34.49 -14.34
CA SER A 3 -30.87 35.65 -14.62
C SER A 3 -29.51 35.19 -15.14
N LEU A 4 -28.81 36.06 -15.86
CA LEU A 4 -27.43 35.80 -16.30
C LEU A 4 -26.49 35.49 -15.12
N ALA A 5 -26.75 36.10 -13.95
CA ALA A 5 -26.00 35.82 -12.73
C ALA A 5 -26.24 34.39 -12.23
N ASP A 6 -27.49 33.92 -12.26
CA ASP A 6 -27.85 32.56 -11.84
C ASP A 6 -27.25 31.50 -12.77
N ILE A 7 -27.21 31.76 -14.08
CA ILE A 7 -26.59 30.88 -15.08
C ILE A 7 -25.07 30.80 -14.87
N SER A 8 -24.43 31.95 -14.60
CA SER A 8 -22.99 32.02 -14.32
C SER A 8 -22.63 31.30 -13.01
N ALA A 9 -23.43 31.47 -11.96
CA ALA A 9 -23.25 30.79 -10.68
C ALA A 9 -23.36 29.26 -10.83
N LEU A 10 -24.37 28.78 -11.59
CA LEU A 10 -24.53 27.37 -11.85
C LEU A 10 -23.36 26.79 -12.65
N HIS A 11 -22.91 27.48 -13.69
CA HIS A 11 -21.75 27.07 -14.49
C HIS A 11 -20.47 26.95 -13.63
N ASN A 12 -20.22 27.93 -12.76
CA ASN A 12 -19.08 27.90 -11.85
C ASN A 12 -19.17 26.75 -10.86
N LEU A 13 -20.35 26.45 -10.32
CA LEU A 13 -20.56 25.34 -9.41
C LEU A 13 -20.29 23.99 -10.09
N VAL A 14 -20.75 23.80 -11.33
CA VAL A 14 -20.48 22.59 -12.13
C VAL A 14 -18.97 22.40 -12.34
N ILE A 15 -18.25 23.45 -12.70
CA ILE A 15 -16.80 23.39 -12.89
C ILE A 15 -16.09 23.03 -11.58
N HIS A 16 -16.48 23.62 -10.46
CA HIS A 16 -15.87 23.30 -9.17
C HIS A 16 -16.07 21.84 -8.77
N ILE A 17 -17.29 21.31 -8.94
CA ILE A 17 -17.59 19.90 -8.67
C ILE A 17 -16.76 19.00 -9.58
N PHE A 18 -16.67 19.33 -10.86
CA PHE A 18 -15.88 18.56 -11.83
C PHE A 18 -14.39 18.53 -11.45
N VAL A 19 -13.80 19.70 -11.14
CA VAL A 19 -12.38 19.80 -10.77
C VAL A 19 -12.11 19.07 -9.46
N ALA A 20 -12.97 19.23 -8.45
CA ALA A 20 -12.85 18.51 -7.19
C ALA A 20 -12.92 16.99 -7.40
N GLY A 21 -13.84 16.52 -8.25
CA GLY A 21 -13.97 15.12 -8.61
C GLY A 21 -12.73 14.58 -9.34
N ALA A 22 -12.16 15.35 -10.27
CA ALA A 22 -10.95 14.97 -11.00
C ALA A 22 -9.72 14.85 -10.08
N ILE A 23 -9.54 15.81 -9.16
CA ILE A 23 -8.44 15.79 -8.18
C ILE A 23 -8.58 14.59 -7.26
N LEU A 24 -9.78 14.36 -6.70
CA LEU A 24 -10.03 13.19 -5.86
C LEU A 24 -9.80 11.88 -6.61
N GLY A 25 -10.28 11.78 -7.85
CA GLY A 25 -10.05 10.62 -8.71
C GLY A 25 -8.57 10.36 -8.95
N PHE A 26 -7.77 11.41 -9.19
CA PHE A 26 -6.32 11.30 -9.35
C PHE A 26 -5.64 10.77 -8.09
N ILE A 27 -5.95 11.35 -6.92
CA ILE A 27 -5.38 10.92 -5.63
C ILE A 27 -5.74 9.45 -5.35
N LEU A 28 -7.01 9.10 -5.52
CA LEU A 28 -7.49 7.74 -5.32
C LEU A 28 -6.84 6.76 -6.30
N SER A 29 -6.61 7.14 -7.55
CA SER A 29 -5.94 6.28 -8.53
C SER A 29 -4.53 5.89 -8.11
N GLY A 30 -3.74 6.83 -7.56
CA GLY A 30 -2.41 6.56 -7.03
C GLY A 30 -2.45 5.63 -5.82
N PHE A 31 -3.43 5.84 -4.92
CA PHE A 31 -3.66 4.98 -3.78
C PHE A 31 -4.03 3.55 -4.20
N PHE A 32 -5.00 3.39 -5.10
CA PHE A 32 -5.42 2.08 -5.61
C PHE A 32 -4.30 1.37 -6.36
N LYS A 33 -3.49 2.08 -7.15
CA LYS A 33 -2.30 1.50 -7.80
C LYS A 33 -1.31 0.95 -6.77
N THR A 34 -1.07 1.70 -5.70
CA THR A 34 -0.18 1.27 -4.61
C THR A 34 -0.73 0.04 -3.90
N LEU A 35 -2.04 0.04 -3.61
CA LEU A 35 -2.72 -1.08 -2.98
C LEU A 35 -2.64 -2.32 -3.89
N LEU A 36 -3.00 -2.20 -5.15
CA LEU A 36 -2.95 -3.31 -6.12
C LEU A 36 -1.53 -3.86 -6.27
N ASN A 37 -0.51 -3.00 -6.33
CA ASN A 37 0.89 -3.44 -6.38
C ASN A 37 1.31 -4.21 -5.13
N MET A 38 0.88 -3.77 -3.94
CA MET A 38 1.15 -4.48 -2.68
C MET A 38 0.48 -5.87 -2.66
N TRP A 39 -0.74 -5.97 -3.17
CA TRP A 39 -1.44 -7.25 -3.30
C TRP A 39 -0.76 -8.15 -4.32
N ALA A 40 -0.44 -7.65 -5.51
CA ALA A 40 0.29 -8.38 -6.54
C ALA A 40 1.64 -8.90 -6.02
N TYR A 41 2.40 -8.07 -5.30
CA TYR A 41 3.65 -8.48 -4.66
C TYR A 41 3.48 -9.67 -3.71
N ARG A 42 2.38 -9.72 -2.96
CA ARG A 42 2.06 -10.86 -2.07
C ARG A 42 1.68 -12.12 -2.83
N PHE A 43 1.04 -12.00 -3.99
CA PHE A 43 0.74 -13.14 -4.86
C PHE A 43 2.01 -13.70 -5.49
N GLU A 44 2.89 -12.84 -6.03
CA GLU A 44 4.17 -13.27 -6.60
C GLU A 44 5.13 -13.84 -5.55
N ARG A 45 5.08 -13.32 -4.32
CA ARG A 45 5.95 -13.71 -3.21
C ARG A 45 5.12 -14.19 -2.02
N PRO A 46 4.58 -15.41 -2.09
CA PRO A 46 3.78 -15.98 -1.01
C PRO A 46 4.61 -16.07 0.28
N LYS A 47 3.95 -15.94 1.43
CA LYS A 47 4.61 -15.94 2.75
C LYS A 47 5.39 -17.24 3.04
N ARG A 48 4.96 -18.35 2.44
CA ARG A 48 5.61 -19.66 2.53
C ARG A 48 5.54 -20.40 1.21
N ILE A 49 6.56 -21.17 0.89
CA ILE A 49 6.61 -22.08 -0.26
C ILE A 49 6.86 -23.49 0.29
N LYS A 50 6.13 -24.49 -0.23
CA LYS A 50 6.36 -25.91 0.09
C LYS A 50 7.44 -26.46 -0.83
N THR A 51 8.43 -27.13 -0.26
CA THR A 51 9.49 -27.87 -0.97
C THR A 51 9.39 -29.35 -0.64
N ASP A 52 10.14 -30.19 -1.34
CA ASP A 52 10.15 -31.65 -1.12
C ASP A 52 10.62 -32.01 0.31
N THR A 53 11.46 -31.15 0.90
CA THR A 53 12.05 -31.32 2.22
C THR A 53 11.34 -30.54 3.33
N GLY A 54 10.30 -29.74 3.03
CA GLY A 54 9.58 -28.97 4.04
C GLY A 54 8.98 -27.66 3.56
N PHE A 55 9.12 -26.59 4.36
CA PHE A 55 8.61 -25.26 4.06
C PHE A 55 9.71 -24.21 4.14
N LEU A 56 9.74 -23.33 3.14
CA LEU A 56 10.54 -22.11 3.16
C LEU A 56 9.66 -20.91 3.46
N TYR A 57 10.19 -19.96 4.22
CA TYR A 57 9.49 -18.78 4.68
C TYR A 57 10.11 -17.53 4.08
N PHE A 58 9.26 -16.63 3.61
CA PHE A 58 9.68 -15.38 3.00
C PHE A 58 10.23 -14.41 4.04
N TRP A 59 11.41 -13.85 3.78
CA TRP A 59 12.02 -12.77 4.55
C TRP A 59 12.86 -11.86 3.65
N ARG A 60 12.57 -10.55 3.67
CA ARG A 60 13.28 -9.49 2.92
C ARG A 60 13.70 -9.86 1.49
N GLY A 61 12.78 -10.42 0.71
CA GLY A 61 12.97 -10.69 -0.72
C GLY A 61 13.51 -12.08 -1.05
N LYS A 62 13.84 -12.91 -0.06
CA LYS A 62 14.33 -14.29 -0.23
C LYS A 62 13.56 -15.28 0.64
N TYR A 63 13.72 -16.57 0.34
CA TYR A 63 13.09 -17.67 1.06
C TYR A 63 14.13 -18.41 1.88
N TYR A 64 13.83 -18.65 3.16
CA TYR A 64 14.73 -19.29 4.11
C TYR A 64 14.03 -20.41 4.88
N PRO A 65 14.77 -21.43 5.33
CA PRO A 65 14.28 -22.34 6.36
C PRO A 65 13.83 -21.58 7.61
N LEU A 66 12.93 -22.18 8.38
CA LEU A 66 12.31 -21.54 9.55
C LEU A 66 13.34 -21.00 10.54
N GLU A 67 14.35 -21.80 10.87
CA GLU A 67 15.41 -21.45 11.82
C GLU A 67 16.22 -20.23 11.38
N GLN A 68 16.65 -20.21 10.12
CA GLN A 68 17.40 -19.09 9.55
C GLN A 68 16.56 -17.81 9.52
N ARG A 69 15.28 -17.91 9.12
CA ARG A 69 14.37 -16.76 9.15
C ARG A 69 14.24 -16.20 10.57
N ASN A 70 14.06 -17.06 11.56
CA ASN A 70 13.88 -16.62 12.96
C ASN A 70 15.14 -15.90 13.47
N LYS A 71 16.33 -16.42 13.13
CA LYS A 71 17.59 -15.74 13.45
C LYS A 71 17.66 -14.34 12.85
N PHE A 72 17.31 -14.18 11.57
CA PHE A 72 17.28 -12.85 10.94
C PHE A 72 16.24 -11.91 11.53
N ILE A 73 15.09 -12.42 11.97
CA ILE A 73 14.07 -11.63 12.68
C ILE A 73 14.64 -11.13 14.01
N GLU A 74 15.31 -12.00 14.76
CA GLU A 74 15.87 -11.66 16.07
C GLU A 74 17.01 -10.64 15.94
N GLU A 75 17.93 -10.84 14.99
CA GLU A 75 19.00 -9.88 14.69
C GLU A 75 18.43 -8.52 14.26
N HIS A 76 17.39 -8.53 13.42
CA HIS A 76 16.71 -7.31 13.02
C HIS A 76 16.02 -6.64 14.21
N ARG A 77 15.38 -7.40 15.10
CA ARG A 77 14.74 -6.88 16.31
C ARG A 77 15.78 -6.21 17.21
N LYS A 78 16.88 -6.90 17.54
CA LYS A 78 17.98 -6.36 18.36
C LYS A 78 18.58 -5.10 17.75
N LYS A 79 18.76 -5.08 16.43
CA LYS A 79 19.28 -3.90 15.72
C LYS A 79 18.41 -2.66 15.93
N TYR A 80 17.09 -2.81 16.06
CA TYR A 80 16.16 -1.68 16.19
C TYR A 80 15.55 -1.54 17.59
N GLU A 81 15.96 -2.38 18.54
CA GLU A 81 15.52 -2.36 19.94
C GLU A 81 15.79 -0.99 20.58
N HIS A 82 16.92 -0.38 20.28
CA HIS A 82 17.28 0.97 20.74
C HIS A 82 16.37 2.08 20.20
N LEU A 83 15.58 1.84 19.14
CA LEU A 83 14.62 2.82 18.63
C LEU A 83 13.27 2.76 19.36
N PHE A 84 13.00 1.68 20.09
CA PHE A 84 11.75 1.48 20.84
C PHE A 84 12.03 0.79 22.18
N PRO A 85 12.69 1.48 23.13
CA PRO A 85 13.18 0.87 24.37
C PRO A 85 12.08 0.45 25.36
N ASP A 86 10.83 0.90 25.19
CA ASP A 86 9.76 0.78 26.19
C ASP A 86 8.58 -0.13 25.78
N TYR A 87 8.79 -1.11 24.88
CA TYR A 87 7.79 -2.14 24.50
C TYR A 87 8.28 -3.58 24.68
#